data_AF-A0A2D5WKN2-F1
#
_entry.id   AF-A0A2D5WKN2-F1
#
_cell.length_a   1.000
_cell.length_b   1.000
_cell.length_c   1.000
_cell.angle_alpha   90.00
_cell.angle_beta   90.00
_cell.angle_gamma   90.00
#
_symmetry.space_group_name_H-M   'P 1'
#
loop_
_entity.id
_entity.type
_entity.pdbx_description
1 polymer ?
#
loop_
_entity_poly.entity_id
_entity_poly.type
_entity_poly.pdbx_seq_one_letter_code
_entity_poly.pdbx_strand_id
1 'polypeptide(L)'
;MNNFQKEFNRLKSERGLNNKQIASFTGVKIKDVKQWESGTSFPTDKKIINALEGLLGTEITKTLDGFSTADIKDIGSLLTEDSLFSVDKDNVQIKQTRVDKFRNTFQRKEPVSKNTEFDFEDMSETKEDKLNEYLTKPVQITNVLEYSNEEPYIFDEKQIGFYLTRNIKTTALLIILSFIIINSFGLFWESLNTFLDNLL
;
A
#
# COMPACT_ATOMS: atom_id res chain seq x y z
N MET A 1 -21.70 25.23 -19.57
CA MET A 1 -20.92 24.00 -19.30
C MET A 1 -19.39 24.16 -19.41
N ASN A 2 -18.81 25.35 -19.67
CA ASN A 2 -17.39 25.51 -20.05
C ASN A 2 -16.49 26.22 -19.02
N ASN A 3 -16.85 26.25 -17.73
CA ASN A 3 -16.05 27.00 -16.73
C ASN A 3 -14.84 26.18 -16.25
N PHE A 4 -15.08 24.97 -15.73
CA PHE A 4 -14.02 24.08 -15.23
C PHE A 4 -12.93 23.79 -16.26
N GLN A 5 -13.28 23.44 -17.51
CA GLN A 5 -12.30 23.13 -18.55
C GLN A 5 -11.36 24.30 -18.85
N LYS A 6 -11.89 25.53 -18.91
CA LYS A 6 -11.11 26.74 -19.18
C LYS A 6 -10.16 27.03 -18.03
N GLU A 7 -10.66 26.96 -16.80
CA GLU A 7 -9.83 27.16 -15.61
C GLU A 7 -8.79 26.05 -15.46
N PHE A 8 -9.15 24.80 -15.69
CA PHE A 8 -8.23 23.66 -15.67
C PHE A 8 -7.08 23.85 -16.66
N ASN A 9 -7.37 24.22 -17.90
CA ASN A 9 -6.35 24.45 -18.93
C ASN A 9 -5.50 25.69 -18.63
N ARG A 10 -6.10 26.76 -18.08
CA ARG A 10 -5.38 27.97 -17.64
C ARG A 10 -4.40 27.63 -16.51
N LEU A 11 -4.88 27.04 -15.43
CA LEU A 11 -4.11 26.68 -14.24
C LEU A 11 -3.01 25.65 -14.55
N LYS A 12 -3.31 24.69 -15.42
CA LYS A 12 -2.32 23.72 -15.91
C LYS A 12 -1.18 24.43 -16.65
N SER A 13 -1.51 25.36 -17.53
CA SER A 13 -0.53 26.10 -18.34
C SER A 13 0.31 27.05 -17.48
N GLU A 14 -0.31 27.75 -16.53
CA GLU A 14 0.38 28.64 -15.58
C GLU A 14 1.41 27.90 -14.72
N ARG A 15 1.11 26.65 -14.34
CA ARG A 15 2.03 25.83 -13.55
C ARG A 15 2.97 24.95 -14.37
N GLY A 16 2.89 25.00 -15.71
CA GLY A 16 3.73 24.19 -16.59
C GLY A 16 3.56 22.68 -16.39
N LEU A 17 2.39 22.22 -15.94
CA LEU A 17 2.17 20.81 -15.58
C LEU A 17 1.81 19.99 -16.81
N ASN A 18 2.39 18.80 -16.92
CA ASN A 18 2.04 17.81 -17.94
C ASN A 18 0.90 16.89 -17.45
N ASN A 19 0.09 16.36 -18.37
CA ASN A 19 -0.97 15.40 -18.07
C ASN A 19 -0.46 14.17 -17.32
N LYS A 20 0.78 13.74 -17.60
CA LYS A 20 1.44 12.65 -16.88
C LYS A 20 1.70 12.99 -15.41
N GLN A 21 2.09 14.23 -15.13
CA GLN A 21 2.35 14.69 -13.76
C GLN A 21 1.03 14.82 -12.98
N ILE A 22 0.01 15.44 -13.58
CA ILE A 22 -1.32 15.55 -12.98
C ILE A 22 -1.88 14.16 -12.66
N ALA A 23 -1.78 13.22 -13.60
CA ALA A 23 -2.17 11.83 -13.39
C ALA A 23 -1.40 11.17 -12.22
N SER A 24 -0.08 11.38 -12.16
CA SER A 24 0.77 10.85 -11.09
C SER A 24 0.43 11.41 -9.71
N PHE A 25 0.12 12.71 -9.61
CA PHE A 25 -0.18 13.37 -8.33
C PHE A 25 -1.59 13.10 -7.83
N THR A 26 -2.55 12.95 -8.74
CA THR A 26 -3.96 12.71 -8.39
C THR A 26 -4.31 11.22 -8.31
N GLY A 27 -3.44 10.33 -8.81
CA GLY A 27 -3.66 8.88 -8.85
C GLY A 27 -4.63 8.42 -9.94
N VAL A 28 -5.00 9.30 -10.87
CA VAL A 28 -5.94 9.00 -11.97
C VAL A 28 -5.22 8.56 -13.24
N LYS A 29 -5.94 7.94 -14.17
CA LYS A 29 -5.34 7.56 -15.47
C LYS A 29 -5.14 8.81 -16.32
N ILE A 30 -4.09 8.81 -17.14
CA ILE A 30 -3.80 9.89 -18.10
C ILE A 30 -4.98 10.15 -19.05
N LYS A 31 -5.79 9.12 -19.34
CA LYS A 31 -7.00 9.24 -20.16
C LYS A 31 -8.05 10.13 -19.50
N ASP A 32 -8.22 10.03 -18.19
CA ASP A 32 -9.23 10.79 -17.44
C ASP A 32 -8.82 12.27 -17.38
N VAL A 33 -7.53 12.54 -17.17
CA VAL A 33 -6.99 13.92 -17.26
C VAL A 33 -7.24 14.54 -18.64
N LYS A 34 -7.03 13.78 -19.72
CA LYS A 34 -7.34 14.27 -21.08
C LYS A 34 -8.83 14.55 -21.28
N GLN A 35 -9.70 13.75 -20.65
CA GLN A 35 -11.14 13.99 -20.72
C GLN A 35 -11.57 15.25 -19.96
N TRP A 36 -10.86 15.60 -18.89
CA TRP A 36 -11.03 16.87 -18.16
C TRP A 36 -10.61 18.06 -19.02
N GLU A 37 -9.48 17.92 -19.74
CA GLU A 37 -9.01 18.94 -20.70
C GLU A 37 -9.96 19.14 -21.88
N SER A 38 -10.61 18.08 -22.35
CA SER A 38 -11.62 18.15 -23.42
C SER A 38 -13.01 18.53 -22.93
N GLY A 39 -13.21 18.67 -21.61
CA GLY A 39 -14.51 19.00 -21.01
C GLY A 39 -15.56 17.89 -21.15
N THR A 40 -15.12 16.66 -21.46
CA THR A 40 -16.01 15.49 -21.64
C THR A 40 -16.32 14.78 -20.31
N SER A 41 -15.46 14.93 -19.31
CA SER A 41 -15.68 14.41 -17.96
C SER A 41 -15.13 15.37 -16.91
N PHE A 42 -15.49 15.14 -15.64
CA PHE A 42 -15.08 15.94 -14.49
C PHE A 42 -14.65 15.01 -13.35
N PRO A 43 -13.76 15.45 -12.47
CA PRO A 43 -13.39 14.67 -11.28
C PRO A 43 -14.59 14.54 -10.35
N THR A 44 -14.98 13.31 -10.03
CA THR A 44 -16.10 13.01 -9.10
C THR A 44 -15.61 12.62 -7.71
N ASP A 45 -14.43 12.01 -7.60
CA ASP A 45 -13.96 11.52 -6.30
C ASP A 45 -13.35 12.64 -5.47
N LYS A 46 -13.78 12.74 -4.21
CA LYS A 46 -13.30 13.74 -3.25
C LYS A 46 -11.77 13.75 -3.07
N LYS A 47 -11.13 12.57 -3.12
CA LYS A 47 -9.66 12.45 -3.04
C LYS A 47 -8.97 13.10 -4.24
N ILE A 48 -9.54 12.93 -5.43
CA ILE A 48 -9.04 13.50 -6.67
C ILE A 48 -9.23 15.01 -6.66
N ILE A 49 -10.39 15.48 -6.19
CA ILE A 49 -10.69 16.92 -6.08
C ILE A 49 -9.73 17.60 -5.11
N ASN A 50 -9.47 17.02 -3.93
CA ASN A 50 -8.52 17.57 -2.96
C ASN A 50 -7.07 17.55 -3.48
N ALA A 51 -6.66 16.48 -4.17
CA ALA A 51 -5.33 16.42 -4.79
C ALA A 51 -5.19 17.45 -5.93
N LEU A 52 -6.26 17.63 -6.71
CA LEU A 52 -6.35 18.67 -7.71
C LEU A 52 -6.35 20.05 -7.07
N GLU A 53 -6.94 20.29 -5.91
CA GLU A 53 -6.86 21.55 -5.19
C GLU A 53 -5.43 21.84 -4.70
N GLY A 54 -4.73 20.85 -4.17
CA GLY A 54 -3.34 21.00 -3.75
C GLY A 54 -2.38 21.33 -4.91
N LEU A 55 -2.67 20.81 -6.11
CA LEU A 55 -1.86 21.04 -7.33
C LEU A 55 -2.32 22.28 -8.12
N LEU A 56 -3.64 22.41 -8.24
CA LEU A 56 -4.57 23.36 -8.86
C LEU A 56 -4.74 24.75 -8.24
N GLY A 57 -4.59 24.82 -6.92
CA GLY A 57 -5.19 25.88 -6.12
C GLY A 57 -6.70 25.70 -5.94
N THR A 58 -7.28 26.51 -5.06
CA THR A 58 -8.71 26.50 -4.68
C THR A 58 -9.63 27.04 -5.77
N GLU A 59 -9.09 27.56 -6.88
CA GLU A 59 -9.87 28.07 -7.99
C GLU A 59 -10.58 26.93 -8.72
N ILE A 60 -9.95 25.75 -8.79
CA ILE A 60 -10.53 24.61 -9.49
C ILE A 60 -11.75 24.04 -8.76
N THR A 61 -11.73 24.03 -7.43
CA THR A 61 -12.82 23.53 -6.59
C THR A 61 -14.04 24.45 -6.64
N LYS A 62 -13.85 25.78 -6.66
CA LYS A 62 -14.94 26.75 -6.87
C LYS A 62 -15.69 26.55 -8.18
N THR A 63 -14.99 26.13 -9.25
CA THR A 63 -15.66 25.81 -10.52
C THR A 63 -16.39 24.47 -10.50
N LEU A 64 -16.07 23.61 -9.53
CA LEU A 64 -16.64 22.28 -9.34
C LEU A 64 -17.78 22.28 -8.31
N ASP A 65 -17.83 23.24 -7.38
CA ASP A 65 -18.90 23.40 -6.39
C ASP A 65 -20.28 23.59 -7.03
N GLY A 66 -20.36 24.15 -8.24
CA GLY A 66 -21.59 24.19 -9.03
C GLY A 66 -22.10 22.82 -9.49
N PHE A 67 -21.31 21.76 -9.31
CA PHE A 67 -21.59 20.37 -9.68
C PHE A 67 -21.60 19.42 -8.49
N SER A 68 -21.20 19.87 -7.29
CA SER A 68 -21.14 19.02 -6.10
C SER A 68 -22.50 18.96 -5.41
N THR A 69 -23.27 17.92 -5.71
CA THR A 69 -24.47 17.57 -4.96
C THR A 69 -24.09 17.07 -3.56
N ALA A 70 -24.45 17.86 -2.55
CA ALA A 70 -24.60 17.54 -1.12
C ALA A 70 -23.33 17.14 -0.31
N ASP A 71 -23.28 17.66 0.93
CA ASP A 71 -22.40 17.30 2.05
C ASP A 71 -20.92 17.74 2.05
N ILE A 72 -20.66 19.03 1.77
CA ILE A 72 -19.32 19.64 1.98
C ILE A 72 -19.18 20.33 3.37
N LYS A 73 -20.27 20.56 4.11
CA LYS A 73 -20.23 21.49 5.26
C LYS A 73 -19.56 20.96 6.54
N ASP A 74 -19.40 19.65 6.73
CA ASP A 74 -19.01 19.09 8.04
C ASP A 74 -17.53 18.69 8.20
N ILE A 75 -16.66 18.87 7.20
CA ILE A 75 -15.25 18.42 7.31
C ILE A 75 -14.27 19.59 7.56
N GLY A 76 -14.72 20.85 7.45
CA GLY A 76 -13.86 22.01 7.74
C GLY A 76 -13.36 22.08 9.19
N SER A 77 -14.04 21.42 10.14
CA SER A 77 -13.64 21.35 11.55
C SER A 77 -12.73 20.17 11.89
N LEU A 78 -12.56 19.20 10.98
CA LEU A 78 -11.77 17.97 11.19
C LEU A 78 -10.30 18.11 10.74
N LEU A 79 -9.91 19.26 10.20
CA LEU A 79 -8.57 19.54 9.65
C LEU A 79 -7.76 20.55 10.49
N THR A 80 -8.12 20.77 11.75
CA THR A 80 -7.24 21.46 12.71
C THR A 80 -6.18 20.48 13.20
N GLU A 81 -4.94 20.94 13.38
CA GLU A 81 -3.81 20.11 13.84
C GLU A 81 -4.13 19.36 15.14
N ASP A 82 -4.91 19.99 16.04
CA ASP A 82 -5.39 19.38 17.29
C ASP A 82 -6.33 18.18 17.07
N SER A 83 -7.12 18.17 15.99
CA SER A 83 -8.01 17.05 15.66
C SER A 83 -7.24 15.86 15.06
N LEU A 84 -6.05 16.10 14.51
CA LEU A 84 -5.22 15.05 13.90
C LEU A 84 -4.59 14.11 14.96
N PHE A 85 -4.42 14.63 16.18
CA PHE A 85 -3.86 13.90 17.32
C PHE A 85 -4.89 13.54 18.39
N SER A 86 -6.15 13.97 18.20
CA SER A 86 -7.25 13.63 19.10
C SER A 86 -7.74 12.20 18.80
N VAL A 87 -7.48 11.28 19.73
CA VAL A 87 -8.03 9.92 19.68
C VAL A 87 -9.41 9.94 20.31
N ASP A 88 -10.45 9.83 19.48
CA ASP A 88 -11.81 9.55 19.95
C ASP A 88 -11.82 8.19 20.65
N LYS A 89 -11.95 8.19 21.98
CA LYS A 89 -12.09 6.99 22.81
C LYS A 89 -13.52 6.46 22.70
N ASP A 90 -13.96 6.21 21.48
CA ASP A 90 -15.20 5.49 21.27
C ASP A 90 -14.98 4.03 21.64
N ASN A 91 -15.82 3.55 22.54
CA ASN A 91 -15.76 2.21 23.09
C ASN A 91 -16.23 1.22 22.01
N VAL A 92 -15.33 0.93 21.05
CA VAL A 92 -15.58 0.01 19.95
C VAL A 92 -15.82 -1.37 20.54
N GLN A 93 -17.08 -1.81 20.58
CA GLN A 93 -17.42 -3.18 20.94
C GLN A 93 -16.94 -4.10 19.81
N ILE A 94 -15.73 -4.62 19.96
CA ILE A 94 -15.13 -5.59 19.03
C ILE A 94 -16.00 -6.87 19.07
N LYS A 95 -16.91 -7.01 18.10
CA LYS A 95 -17.64 -8.26 17.90
C LYS A 95 -16.66 -9.31 17.38
N GLN A 96 -16.28 -10.24 18.25
CA GLN A 96 -15.42 -11.37 17.90
C GLN A 96 -16.05 -12.18 16.76
N THR A 97 -15.35 -12.24 15.62
CA THR A 97 -15.77 -13.04 14.47
C THR A 97 -15.45 -14.50 14.74
N ARG A 98 -16.10 -15.46 14.04
CA ARG A 98 -15.85 -16.90 14.23
C ARG A 98 -14.36 -17.27 14.10
N VAL A 99 -13.63 -16.54 13.26
CA VAL A 99 -12.18 -16.73 13.04
C VAL A 99 -11.36 -16.28 14.25
N ASP A 100 -11.75 -15.21 14.96
CA ASP A 100 -11.10 -14.77 16.20
C ASP A 100 -11.26 -15.79 17.32
N LYS A 101 -12.42 -16.47 17.38
CA LYS A 101 -12.63 -17.56 18.34
C LYS A 101 -11.66 -18.72 18.10
N PHE A 102 -11.45 -19.13 16.85
CA PHE A 102 -10.49 -20.19 16.51
C PHE A 102 -9.04 -19.80 16.83
N ARG A 103 -8.65 -18.54 16.57
CA ARG A 103 -7.29 -18.06 16.84
C ARG A 103 -7.00 -17.94 18.34
N ASN A 104 -8.02 -17.68 19.17
CA ASN A 104 -7.91 -17.61 20.62
C ASN A 104 -7.90 -18.99 21.31
N THR A 105 -8.36 -20.07 20.65
CA THR A 105 -8.31 -21.43 21.24
C THR A 105 -6.90 -22.02 21.26
N PHE A 106 -6.04 -21.63 20.30
CA PHE A 106 -4.67 -22.14 20.18
C PHE A 106 -3.62 -21.28 20.89
N GLN A 107 -3.99 -20.09 21.37
CA GLN A 107 -3.10 -19.23 22.14
C GLN A 107 -3.27 -19.54 23.62
N ARG A 108 -2.22 -20.11 24.22
CA ARG A 108 -2.06 -20.27 25.67
C ARG A 108 -2.20 -18.88 26.31
N LYS A 109 -3.14 -18.74 27.25
CA LYS A 109 -3.39 -17.49 27.98
C LYS A 109 -2.11 -17.06 28.72
N GLU A 110 -1.42 -16.05 28.23
CA GLU A 110 -0.47 -15.28 29.04
C GLU A 110 -1.25 -14.20 29.80
N PRO A 111 -0.97 -13.99 31.10
CA PRO A 111 -1.66 -12.98 31.89
C PRO A 111 -1.25 -11.57 31.41
N VAL A 112 -2.27 -10.75 31.21
CA VAL A 112 -2.22 -9.32 30.90
C VAL A 112 -1.21 -8.61 31.81
N SER A 113 -0.05 -8.22 31.27
CA SER A 113 0.89 -7.32 31.93
C SER A 113 0.35 -5.89 31.81
N LYS A 114 -0.06 -5.33 32.96
CA LYS A 114 -0.40 -3.91 33.11
C LYS A 114 0.84 -3.04 32.89
N ASN A 115 0.62 -1.93 32.19
CA ASN A 115 1.26 -0.63 32.33
C ASN A 115 2.81 -0.60 32.40
N THR A 116 3.45 -0.26 31.28
CA THR A 116 4.77 0.38 31.33
C THR A 116 4.60 1.83 30.87
N GLU A 117 4.50 2.72 31.85
CA GLU A 117 4.58 4.17 31.74
C GLU A 117 6.03 4.50 31.35
N PHE A 118 6.24 5.01 30.13
CA PHE A 118 7.53 5.55 29.71
C PHE A 118 7.47 7.07 29.88
N ASP A 119 8.22 7.56 30.87
CA ASP A 119 8.42 8.97 31.15
C ASP A 119 9.38 9.55 30.10
N PHE A 120 8.96 10.62 29.41
CA PHE A 120 9.83 11.34 28.47
C PHE A 120 10.47 12.51 29.22
N GLU A 121 11.73 12.34 29.61
CA GLU A 121 12.56 13.44 30.09
C GLU A 121 12.97 14.32 28.89
N ASP A 122 12.50 15.58 28.90
CA ASP A 122 12.82 16.62 27.93
C ASP A 122 14.31 16.98 28.05
N MET A 123 15.09 16.65 27.01
CA MET A 123 16.49 17.04 26.85
C MET A 123 16.60 18.01 25.67
N SER A 124 16.06 19.20 25.86
CA SER A 124 16.27 20.35 24.99
C SER A 124 17.59 21.05 25.31
N GLU A 125 18.74 20.44 25.00
CA GLU A 125 19.96 21.22 24.78
C GLU A 125 21.07 20.43 24.10
N THR A 126 21.82 21.13 23.24
CA THR A 126 23.11 20.76 22.62
C THR A 126 23.07 19.88 21.36
N LYS A 127 23.31 20.51 20.19
CA LYS A 127 24.43 20.21 19.25
C LYS A 127 24.19 20.85 17.87
N GLU A 128 24.29 22.18 17.79
CA GLU A 128 24.47 22.88 16.50
C GLU A 128 25.81 22.51 15.82
N ASP A 129 26.78 21.99 16.59
CA ASP A 129 28.11 21.59 16.08
C ASP A 129 28.09 20.39 15.13
N LYS A 130 27.03 19.57 15.11
CA LYS A 130 26.95 18.40 14.22
C LYS A 130 26.52 18.75 12.80
N LEU A 131 25.83 19.87 12.56
CA LEU A 131 25.26 20.18 11.24
C LEU A 131 26.34 20.51 10.20
N ASN A 132 27.44 21.15 10.64
CA ASN A 132 28.53 21.57 9.76
C ASN A 132 29.39 20.41 9.24
N GLU A 133 29.42 19.27 9.94
CA GLU A 133 30.14 18.07 9.50
C GLU A 133 29.41 17.33 8.37
N TYR A 134 28.08 17.46 8.28
CA TYR A 134 27.27 16.83 7.22
C TYR A 134 27.25 17.64 5.92
N LEU A 135 27.44 18.97 5.98
CA LEU A 135 27.40 19.86 4.80
C LEU A 135 28.71 19.89 3.99
N THR A 136 29.82 19.41 4.55
CA THR A 136 31.17 19.51 3.95
C THR A 136 31.65 18.21 3.28
N LYS A 137 30.91 17.11 3.37
CA LYS A 137 31.25 15.85 2.68
C LYS A 137 30.63 15.89 1.27
N PRO A 138 31.41 15.73 0.18
CA PRO A 138 30.84 15.65 -1.15
C PRO A 138 29.88 14.46 -1.21
N VAL A 139 28.68 14.71 -1.75
CA VAL A 139 27.64 13.70 -1.99
C VAL A 139 28.24 12.56 -2.81
N GLN A 140 28.60 11.48 -2.13
CA GLN A 140 28.89 10.23 -2.80
C GLN A 140 27.55 9.74 -3.33
N ILE A 141 27.46 9.62 -4.65
CA ILE A 141 26.38 8.92 -5.33
C ILE A 141 26.60 7.43 -4.99
N THR A 142 26.22 7.04 -3.77
CA THR A 142 26.27 5.65 -3.36
C THR A 142 25.13 4.96 -4.06
N ASN A 143 25.51 4.17 -5.06
CA ASN A 143 24.68 3.19 -5.74
C ASN A 143 23.67 2.58 -4.74
N VAL A 144 22.38 2.67 -5.10
CA VAL A 144 21.27 1.97 -4.45
C VAL A 144 21.48 0.46 -4.66
N LEU A 145 22.40 -0.10 -3.89
CA LEU A 145 22.71 -1.51 -3.76
C LEU A 145 23.53 -1.67 -2.48
N GLU A 146 23.00 -1.09 -1.41
CA GLU A 146 23.28 -1.58 -0.08
C GLU A 146 22.66 -2.98 -0.03
N TYR A 147 23.47 -3.98 -0.39
CA TYR A 147 23.21 -5.37 -0.05
C TYR A 147 23.01 -5.37 1.46
N SER A 148 21.74 -5.46 1.89
CA SER A 148 21.44 -5.75 3.27
C SER A 148 22.25 -6.99 3.64
N ASN A 149 22.93 -6.95 4.79
CA ASN A 149 23.50 -8.13 5.43
C ASN A 149 22.37 -9.04 5.94
N GLU A 150 21.36 -9.29 5.11
CA GLU A 150 20.36 -10.31 5.33
C GLU A 150 20.99 -11.62 4.93
N GLU A 151 21.43 -12.39 5.92
CA GLU A 151 21.78 -13.78 5.71
C GLU A 151 20.60 -14.47 5.00
N PRO A 152 20.87 -15.29 3.97
CA PRO A 152 19.80 -15.91 3.22
C PRO A 152 18.99 -16.77 4.20
N TYR A 153 17.67 -16.59 4.19
CA TYR A 153 16.69 -17.20 5.11
C TYR A 153 16.59 -18.75 5.02
N ILE A 154 17.69 -19.44 4.67
CA ILE A 154 17.79 -20.87 4.37
C ILE A 154 17.43 -21.74 5.57
N PHE A 155 17.55 -21.22 6.80
CA PHE A 155 17.30 -21.96 8.04
C PHE A 155 16.04 -21.52 8.80
N ASP A 156 15.18 -20.68 8.22
CA ASP A 156 13.91 -20.29 8.86
C ASP A 156 12.82 -21.35 8.59
N GLU A 157 12.36 -22.04 9.63
CA GLU A 157 11.28 -23.03 9.56
C GLU A 157 9.97 -22.46 8.98
N LYS A 158 9.74 -21.15 9.11
CA LYS A 158 8.53 -20.48 8.60
C LYS A 158 8.61 -20.14 7.11
N GLN A 159 9.77 -20.33 6.48
CA GLN A 159 10.04 -19.94 5.10
C GLN A 159 9.24 -20.77 4.08
N ILE A 160 9.07 -22.07 4.35
CA ILE A 160 8.30 -22.99 3.48
C ILE A 160 6.85 -22.51 3.37
N GLY A 161 6.24 -22.15 4.50
CA GLY A 161 4.88 -21.61 4.55
C GLY A 161 4.75 -20.26 3.82
N PHE A 162 5.75 -19.39 3.95
CA PHE A 162 5.79 -18.11 3.24
C PHE A 162 5.88 -18.27 1.72
N TYR A 163 6.73 -19.17 1.22
CA TYR A 163 6.80 -19.45 -0.22
C TYR A 163 5.54 -20.14 -0.76
N LEU A 164 4.96 -21.07 -0.01
CA LEU A 164 3.70 -21.75 -0.34
C LEU A 164 2.56 -20.74 -0.49
N THR A 165 2.46 -19.78 0.44
CA THR A 165 1.39 -18.77 0.44
C THR A 165 1.61 -17.67 -0.60
N ARG A 166 2.85 -17.22 -0.79
CA ARG A 166 3.20 -16.17 -1.77
C ARG A 166 3.02 -16.64 -3.22
N ASN A 167 3.30 -17.91 -3.52
CA ASN A 167 3.22 -18.49 -4.86
C ASN A 167 2.16 -19.60 -4.97
N ILE A 168 1.01 -19.43 -4.30
CA ILE A 168 -0.01 -20.48 -4.18
C ILE A 168 -0.49 -21.05 -5.52
N LYS A 169 -0.56 -20.23 -6.57
CA LYS A 169 -0.95 -20.67 -7.92
C LYS A 169 0.06 -21.64 -8.51
N THR A 170 1.35 -21.33 -8.36
CA THR A 170 2.46 -22.18 -8.82
C THR A 170 2.52 -23.46 -8.02
N THR A 171 2.35 -23.38 -6.70
CA THR A 171 2.29 -24.55 -5.81
C THR A 171 1.14 -25.49 -6.20
N ALA A 172 -0.07 -24.96 -6.42
CA ALA A 172 -1.21 -25.76 -6.81
C ALA A 172 -0.98 -26.50 -8.14
N LEU A 173 -0.37 -25.81 -9.12
CA LEU A 173 0.01 -26.42 -10.39
C LEU A 173 1.06 -27.53 -10.20
N LEU A 174 2.05 -27.31 -9.35
CA LEU A 174 3.06 -28.32 -9.02
C LEU A 174 2.47 -29.54 -8.33
N ILE A 175 1.48 -29.37 -7.44
CA ILE A 175 0.79 -30.49 -6.79
C ILE A 175 0.03 -31.33 -7.83
N ILE A 176 -0.67 -30.68 -8.75
CA ILE A 176 -1.39 -31.37 -9.85
C ILE A 176 -0.40 -32.11 -10.75
N LEU A 177 0.70 -31.47 -11.12
CA LEU A 177 1.76 -32.10 -11.92
C LEU A 177 2.37 -33.30 -11.18
N SER A 178 2.64 -33.16 -9.89
CA SER A 178 3.20 -34.23 -9.06
C SER A 178 2.25 -35.43 -8.98
N PHE A 179 0.94 -35.19 -8.90
CA PHE A 179 -0.06 -36.26 -8.94
C PHE A 179 -0.05 -37.03 -10.27
N ILE A 180 0.08 -36.31 -11.40
CA ILE A 180 0.19 -36.92 -12.74
C ILE A 180 1.48 -37.74 -12.85
N ILE A 181 2.60 -37.22 -12.34
CA ILE A 181 3.90 -37.91 -12.35
C ILE A 181 3.83 -39.20 -11.53
N ILE A 182 3.26 -39.17 -10.33
CA ILE A 182 3.13 -40.35 -9.47
C ILE A 182 2.31 -41.44 -10.16
N ASN A 183 1.16 -41.09 -10.74
CA ASN A 183 0.34 -42.06 -11.46
C ASN A 183 1.06 -42.62 -12.70
N SER A 184 1.69 -41.75 -13.49
CA SER A 184 2.47 -42.17 -14.66
C SER A 184 3.64 -43.08 -14.28
N PHE A 185 4.32 -42.78 -13.17
CA PHE A 185 5.42 -43.59 -12.67
C PHE A 185 4.94 -44.93 -12.11
N GLY A 186 3.76 -44.97 -11.49
CA GLY A 186 3.12 -46.23 -11.08
C GLY A 186 2.85 -47.16 -12.26
N LEU A 187 2.24 -46.62 -13.33
CA LEU A 187 2.01 -47.38 -14.58
C LEU A 187 3.31 -47.84 -15.24
N PHE A 188 4.33 -46.98 -15.25
CA PHE A 188 5.66 -47.32 -15.74
C PHE A 188 6.28 -48.46 -14.91
N TRP A 189 6.18 -48.38 -13.58
CA TRP A 189 6.71 -49.40 -12.68
C TRP A 189 6.03 -50.75 -12.85
N GLU A 190 4.70 -50.75 -13.01
CA GLU A 190 3.92 -51.95 -13.29
C GLU A 190 4.28 -52.58 -14.65
N SER A 191 4.46 -51.74 -15.67
CA SER A 191 4.96 -52.17 -16.98
C SER A 191 6.37 -52.74 -16.90
N LEU A 192 7.25 -52.14 -16.10
CA LEU A 192 8.62 -52.60 -15.91
C LEU A 192 8.66 -53.96 -15.21
N ASN A 193 7.88 -54.14 -14.14
CA ASN A 193 7.79 -55.42 -13.44
C ASN A 193 7.23 -56.51 -14.36
N THR A 194 6.17 -56.22 -15.12
CA THR A 194 5.61 -57.16 -16.10
C THR A 194 6.65 -57.55 -17.17
N PHE A 195 7.48 -56.61 -17.61
CA PHE A 195 8.56 -56.90 -18.55
C PHE A 195 9.62 -57.82 -17.92
N LEU A 196 10.04 -57.54 -16.69
CA LEU A 196 11.02 -58.35 -15.95
C LEU A 196 10.49 -59.77 -15.68
N ASP A 197 9.23 -59.89 -15.29
CA ASP A 197 8.58 -61.18 -15.02
C ASP A 197 8.47 -62.06 -16.27
N ASN A 198 8.35 -61.46 -17.46
CA ASN A 198 8.35 -62.20 -18.73
C ASN A 198 9.77 -62.54 -19.23
N LEU A 199 10.81 -61.91 -18.67
CA LEU A 199 12.21 -62.16 -19.02
C LEU A 199 12.85 -63.26 -18.17
N LEU A 200 12.29 -63.52 -16.98
CA LEU A 200 12.77 -64.45 -15.96
C LEU A 200 12.11 -65.83 -16.10
#